data_AF-A0A839ZYI0-F1
#
_entry.id   AF-A0A839ZYI0-F1
#
_cell.length_a   1.000
_cell.length_b   1.000
_cell.length_c   1.000
_cell.angle_alpha   90.00
_cell.angle_beta   90.00
_cell.angle_gamma   90.00
#
_symmetry.space_group_name_H-M   'P 1'
#
loop_
_entity.id
_entity.type
_entity.pdbx_description
1 polymer ?
#
loop_
_entity_poly.entity_id
_entity_poly.type
_entity_poly.pdbx_seq_one_letter_code
_entity_poly.pdbx_strand_id
1 'polypeptide(L)'
;MLDFILTALTFVVPFVLVLGLVVTIHELGHFLAAKMFGVAIDRFSIGFGKAIASWTDKSGVEWRVGWIPLGGYVRFTGDENASSVPDSEDLDTMRRTIERREGHEAVARYFHFKPLWQRAIVVAAGPIANFVLAVALFASLLLTFGQYVLPAKIASVQPGSPAEQAGFRAGDLIVEADGRRIRGFDEVAEIVQVRANVPTAFVVQRSGADITLEATPRWVERTDSVAGTRRQGMLGLIPAQTRDDFEHVRYNPVEAVAGGVQRTWRTLETTVYYLGRMITGQVSPDQLSGPLGIARISGKVAQAGAEGAPDVGGMILGSSVNLLQLAAFVSVSIGFMNLLPIPVLDGGHLLFYAYEAVARRPLAARIQAAGYRVGLALLLGLMLFATWNDLQQLRVFKILGGVFS
;
A
#
# COMPACT_ATOMS: atom_id res chain seq x y z
N MET A 1 10.23 21.50 -25.12
CA MET A 1 9.29 21.93 -24.05
C MET A 1 8.03 21.07 -24.03
N LEU A 2 7.37 20.85 -25.17
CA LEU A 2 6.19 19.97 -25.27
C LEU A 2 6.50 18.53 -24.80
N ASP A 3 7.60 17.94 -25.27
CA ASP A 3 7.99 16.56 -24.89
C ASP A 3 8.27 16.41 -23.39
N PHE A 4 8.84 17.45 -22.77
CA PHE A 4 9.07 17.49 -21.33
C PHE A 4 7.74 17.52 -20.56
N ILE A 5 6.79 18.34 -20.99
CA ILE A 5 5.47 18.45 -20.36
C ILE A 5 4.70 17.13 -20.53
N LEU A 6 4.70 16.55 -21.73
CA LEU A 6 4.06 15.26 -22.00
C LEU A 6 4.67 14.15 -21.15
N THR A 7 6.00 14.09 -21.08
CA THR A 7 6.71 13.14 -20.22
C THR A 7 6.30 13.33 -18.75
N ALA A 8 6.32 14.56 -18.23
CA ALA A 8 5.91 14.84 -16.86
C ALA A 8 4.47 14.40 -16.58
N LEU A 9 3.53 14.67 -17.51
CA LEU A 9 2.14 14.25 -17.38
C LEU A 9 1.99 12.72 -17.34
N THR A 10 2.79 11.97 -18.12
CA THR A 10 2.74 10.49 -18.10
C THR A 10 3.14 9.88 -16.75
N PHE A 11 3.88 10.59 -15.91
CA PHE A 11 4.23 10.13 -14.56
C PHE A 11 3.32 10.71 -13.48
N VAL A 12 3.00 12.00 -13.57
CA VAL A 12 2.23 12.72 -12.55
C VAL A 12 0.76 12.31 -12.58
N VAL A 13 0.14 12.18 -13.74
CA VAL A 13 -1.30 11.86 -13.83
C VAL A 13 -1.60 10.47 -13.25
N PRO A 14 -0.91 9.38 -13.65
CA PRO A 14 -1.14 8.07 -13.05
C PRO A 14 -0.85 8.03 -11.55
N PHE A 15 0.19 8.73 -11.09
CA PHE A 15 0.50 8.86 -9.68
C PHE A 15 -0.65 9.48 -8.88
N VAL A 16 -1.17 10.61 -9.36
CA VAL A 16 -2.28 11.32 -8.72
C VAL A 16 -3.56 10.48 -8.74
N LEU A 17 -3.84 9.76 -9.82
CA LEU A 17 -5.01 8.88 -9.91
C LEU A 17 -4.95 7.74 -8.89
N VAL A 18 -3.80 7.05 -8.80
CA VAL A 18 -3.61 5.94 -7.86
C VAL A 18 -3.66 6.44 -6.41
N LEU A 19 -2.86 7.45 -6.07
CA LEU A 19 -2.79 7.95 -4.70
C LEU A 19 -4.11 8.62 -4.29
N GLY A 20 -4.72 9.41 -5.18
CA GLY A 20 -5.99 10.06 -4.96
C GLY A 20 -7.12 9.06 -4.68
N LEU A 21 -7.20 7.97 -5.46
CA LEU A 21 -8.16 6.90 -5.21
C LEU A 21 -7.97 6.26 -3.83
N VAL A 22 -6.74 5.83 -3.52
CA VAL A 22 -6.46 5.12 -2.26
C VAL A 22 -6.70 6.01 -1.05
N VAL A 23 -6.21 7.25 -1.05
CA VAL A 23 -6.42 8.17 0.08
C VAL A 23 -7.90 8.55 0.20
N THR A 24 -8.61 8.81 -0.90
CA THR A 24 -10.05 9.14 -0.80
C THR A 24 -10.85 8.01 -0.16
N ILE A 25 -10.56 6.76 -0.51
CA ILE A 25 -11.25 5.61 0.07
C ILE A 25 -10.89 5.41 1.54
N HIS A 26 -9.64 5.67 1.92
CA HIS A 26 -9.21 5.70 3.30
C HIS A 26 -10.00 6.74 4.12
N GLU A 27 -10.05 8.00 3.67
CA GLU A 27 -10.82 9.07 4.31
C GLU A 27 -12.31 8.73 4.35
N LEU A 28 -12.84 8.12 3.28
CA LEU A 28 -14.23 7.68 3.21
C LEU A 28 -14.54 6.64 4.29
N GLY A 29 -13.58 5.78 4.64
CA GLY A 29 -13.70 4.82 5.75
C GLY A 29 -13.98 5.53 7.08
N HIS A 30 -13.15 6.51 7.46
CA HIS A 30 -13.37 7.32 8.65
C HIS A 30 -14.72 8.05 8.60
N PHE A 31 -15.04 8.67 7.47
CA PHE A 31 -16.27 9.41 7.26
C PHE A 31 -17.52 8.55 7.47
N LEU A 32 -17.58 7.37 6.83
CA LEU A 32 -18.73 6.47 6.90
C LEU A 32 -18.92 5.91 8.31
N ALA A 33 -17.83 5.51 8.99
CA ALA A 33 -17.90 5.05 10.37
C ALA A 33 -18.32 6.15 11.34
N ALA A 34 -17.81 7.37 11.16
CA ALA A 34 -18.19 8.53 11.97
C ALA A 34 -19.67 8.86 11.79
N LYS A 35 -20.18 8.83 10.55
CA LYS A 35 -21.60 9.04 10.24
C LYS A 35 -22.49 7.98 10.88
N MET A 36 -22.06 6.71 10.87
CA MET A 36 -22.78 5.60 11.51
C MET A 36 -22.98 5.81 13.02
N PHE A 37 -22.01 6.43 13.70
CA PHE A 37 -22.11 6.74 15.14
C PHE A 37 -22.68 8.14 15.43
N GLY A 38 -23.16 8.87 14.42
CA GLY A 38 -23.68 10.22 14.58
C GLY A 38 -22.63 11.20 15.13
N VAL A 39 -21.38 11.07 14.67
CA VAL A 39 -20.33 12.06 14.93
C VAL A 39 -20.60 13.28 14.05
N ALA A 40 -20.44 14.49 14.60
CA ALA A 40 -20.52 15.73 13.85
C ALA A 40 -19.27 15.92 12.98
N ILE A 41 -19.48 16.17 11.69
CA ILE A 41 -18.44 16.27 10.67
C ILE A 41 -18.62 17.61 9.97
N ASP A 42 -17.56 18.42 9.94
CA ASP A 42 -17.60 19.72 9.28
C ASP A 42 -17.33 19.59 7.78
N ARG A 43 -16.36 18.74 7.42
CA ARG A 43 -15.85 18.68 6.04
C ARG A 43 -15.32 17.31 5.65
N PHE A 44 -15.59 16.93 4.40
CA PHE A 44 -14.90 15.86 3.68
C PHE A 44 -14.14 16.47 2.50
N SER A 45 -12.82 16.36 2.47
CA SER A 45 -11.99 16.97 1.42
C SER A 45 -11.20 15.92 0.64
N ILE A 46 -11.34 15.95 -0.68
CA ILE A 46 -10.45 15.27 -1.62
C ILE A 46 -9.40 16.29 -2.06
N GLY A 47 -8.14 16.05 -1.70
CA GLY A 47 -7.05 16.99 -1.91
C GLY A 47 -6.97 18.11 -0.88
N PHE A 48 -5.93 18.93 -1.01
CA PHE A 48 -5.59 20.05 -0.12
C PHE A 48 -5.62 21.41 -0.85
N GLY A 49 -5.42 22.49 -0.08
CA GLY A 49 -5.37 23.86 -0.60
C GLY A 49 -6.75 24.40 -0.97
N LYS A 50 -6.80 25.57 -1.63
CA LYS A 50 -8.02 26.24 -2.12
C LYS A 50 -8.99 25.27 -2.84
N ALA A 51 -10.28 25.38 -2.54
CA ALA A 51 -11.31 24.57 -3.18
C ALA A 51 -11.44 24.94 -4.67
N ILE A 52 -11.39 23.93 -5.53
CA ILE A 52 -11.86 24.03 -6.93
C ILE A 52 -13.38 24.01 -6.94
N ALA A 53 -13.97 23.08 -6.18
CA ALA A 53 -15.40 22.94 -6.01
C ALA A 53 -15.71 22.59 -4.55
N SER A 54 -16.83 23.10 -4.05
CA SER A 54 -17.35 22.75 -2.73
C SER A 54 -18.87 22.79 -2.72
N TRP A 55 -19.51 21.86 -2.02
CA TRP A 55 -20.95 21.83 -1.82
C TRP A 55 -21.27 21.27 -0.43
N THR A 56 -22.40 21.66 0.15
CA THR A 56 -22.84 21.16 1.45
C THR A 56 -23.94 20.13 1.26
N ASP A 57 -23.80 18.97 1.88
CA ASP A 57 -24.83 17.93 1.83
C ASP A 57 -25.99 18.20 2.81
N LYS A 58 -27.04 17.39 2.73
CA LYS A 58 -28.22 17.50 3.62
C LYS A 58 -27.91 17.30 5.10
N SER A 59 -26.78 16.65 5.42
CA SER A 59 -26.30 16.48 6.79
C SER A 59 -25.48 17.67 7.30
N GLY A 60 -25.26 18.70 6.46
CA GLY A 60 -24.48 19.89 6.82
C GLY A 60 -22.97 19.71 6.59
N VAL A 61 -22.52 18.61 5.99
CA VAL A 61 -21.10 18.36 5.73
C VAL A 61 -20.67 19.09 4.46
N GLU A 62 -19.58 19.86 4.53
CA GLU A 62 -18.94 20.46 3.36
C GLU A 62 -18.13 19.39 2.61
N TRP A 63 -18.54 19.04 1.40
CA TRP A 63 -17.77 18.25 0.46
C TRP A 63 -16.90 19.19 -0.37
N ARG A 64 -15.60 18.92 -0.44
CA ARG A 64 -14.62 19.78 -1.10
C ARG A 64 -13.68 19.00 -2.00
N VAL A 65 -13.40 19.57 -3.16
CA VAL A 65 -12.29 19.14 -4.04
C VAL A 65 -11.24 20.24 -4.04
N GLY A 66 -10.08 19.96 -3.43
CA GLY A 66 -8.93 20.86 -3.35
C GLY A 66 -8.13 20.89 -4.65
N TRP A 67 -7.40 21.99 -4.88
CA TRP A 67 -6.56 22.12 -6.08
C TRP A 67 -5.29 21.27 -6.05
N ILE A 68 -4.84 20.85 -4.87
CA ILE A 68 -3.71 19.93 -4.72
C ILE A 68 -4.29 18.51 -4.56
N PRO A 69 -4.21 17.65 -5.58
CA PRO A 69 -4.87 16.34 -5.56
C PRO A 69 -4.10 15.27 -4.77
N LEU A 70 -3.12 15.69 -3.95
CA LEU A 70 -2.24 14.81 -3.19
C LEU A 70 -2.78 14.62 -1.78
N GLY A 71 -3.75 13.72 -1.61
CA GLY A 71 -4.28 13.31 -0.31
C GLY A 71 -5.73 13.73 -0.08
N GLY A 72 -6.14 13.83 1.17
CA GLY A 72 -7.50 14.16 1.59
C GLY A 72 -7.57 14.23 3.11
N TYR A 73 -8.70 14.66 3.65
CA TYR A 73 -8.95 14.61 5.09
C TYR A 73 -10.46 14.66 5.39
N VAL A 74 -10.85 13.99 6.48
CA VAL A 74 -12.12 14.21 7.17
C VAL A 74 -11.88 15.14 8.36
N ARG A 75 -12.65 16.23 8.45
CA ARG A 75 -12.62 17.13 9.60
C ARG A 75 -13.83 16.91 10.49
N PHE A 76 -13.59 16.42 11.70
CA PHE A 76 -14.62 16.32 12.72
C PHE A 76 -14.87 17.68 13.38
N THR A 77 -16.12 17.94 13.76
CA THR A 77 -16.47 19.18 14.47
C THR A 77 -15.73 19.23 15.80
N GLY A 78 -15.08 20.37 16.08
CA GLY A 78 -14.25 20.57 17.28
C GLY A 78 -12.77 20.20 17.10
N ASP A 79 -12.35 19.63 15.96
CA ASP A 79 -10.94 19.52 15.59
C ASP A 79 -10.45 20.83 14.97
N GLU A 80 -10.19 21.83 15.82
CA GLU A 80 -9.69 23.14 15.37
C GLU A 80 -8.16 23.19 15.17
N ASN A 81 -7.40 22.31 15.82
CA ASN A 81 -5.95 22.24 15.69
C ASN A 81 -5.47 20.83 15.33
N ALA A 82 -5.07 20.63 14.07
CA ALA A 82 -4.46 19.38 13.59
C ALA A 82 -3.11 19.03 14.27
N SER A 83 -2.58 19.90 15.14
CA SER A 83 -1.25 19.78 15.75
C SER A 83 -1.25 19.69 17.28
N SER A 84 -2.40 19.80 17.94
CA SER A 84 -2.51 19.72 19.40
C SER A 84 -3.64 18.79 19.80
N VAL A 85 -3.30 17.63 20.36
CA VAL A 85 -4.28 16.82 21.10
C VAL A 85 -4.76 17.64 22.28
N PRO A 86 -6.08 17.87 22.42
CA PRO A 86 -6.64 18.55 23.59
C PRO A 86 -6.23 17.82 24.89
N ASP A 87 -5.71 18.54 25.87
CA ASP A 87 -5.57 17.99 27.23
C ASP A 87 -6.95 17.83 27.89
N SER A 88 -7.01 17.11 29.00
CA SER A 88 -8.16 17.02 29.89
C SER A 88 -8.79 18.37 30.22
N GLU A 89 -7.99 19.40 30.51
CA GLU A 89 -8.49 20.77 30.74
C GLU A 89 -9.06 21.41 29.46
N ASP A 90 -8.47 21.14 28.30
CA ASP A 90 -8.97 21.62 27.00
C ASP A 90 -10.30 20.93 26.65
N LEU A 91 -10.42 19.62 26.92
CA LEU A 91 -11.65 18.84 26.71
C LEU A 91 -12.78 19.30 27.63
N ASP A 92 -12.49 19.60 28.90
CA ASP A 92 -13.48 20.14 29.83
C ASP A 92 -13.93 21.55 29.40
N THR A 93 -13.00 22.38 28.94
CA THR A 93 -13.30 23.70 28.40
C THR A 93 -14.14 23.59 27.13
N MET A 94 -13.78 22.66 26.24
CA MET A 94 -14.52 22.37 25.02
C MET A 94 -15.94 21.90 25.33
N ARG A 95 -16.10 20.96 26.28
CA ARG A 95 -17.41 20.49 26.75
C ARG A 95 -18.28 21.66 27.23
N ARG A 96 -17.78 22.48 28.15
CA ARG A 96 -18.54 23.63 28.69
C ARG A 96 -18.92 24.63 27.60
N THR A 97 -18.03 24.84 26.62
CA THR A 97 -18.27 25.74 25.49
C THR A 97 -19.37 25.22 24.59
N ILE A 98 -19.36 23.93 24.27
CA ILE A 98 -20.40 23.26 23.48
C ILE A 98 -21.74 23.29 24.22
N GLU A 99 -21.74 22.95 25.52
CA GLU A 99 -22.95 22.96 26.35
C GLU A 99 -23.64 24.33 26.36
N ARG A 100 -22.86 25.41 26.44
CA ARG A 100 -23.38 26.79 26.42
C ARG A 100 -23.91 27.20 25.05
N ARG A 101 -23.29 26.75 23.96
CA ARG A 101 -23.60 27.20 22.59
C ARG A 101 -24.71 26.37 21.94
N GLU A 102 -24.68 25.06 22.13
CA GLU A 102 -25.49 24.08 21.38
C GLU A 102 -26.33 23.18 22.30
N GLY A 103 -26.18 23.31 23.62
CA GLY A 103 -26.87 22.48 24.62
C GLY A 103 -26.09 21.22 25.00
N HIS A 104 -26.50 20.59 26.10
CA HIS A 104 -25.79 19.42 26.66
C HIS A 104 -25.79 18.19 25.75
N GLU A 105 -26.88 17.97 25.01
CA GLU A 105 -27.01 16.84 24.09
C GLU A 105 -26.03 16.93 22.90
N ALA A 106 -25.60 18.14 22.52
CA ALA A 106 -24.68 18.34 21.41
C ALA A 106 -23.29 17.76 21.69
N VAL A 107 -22.84 17.75 22.96
CA VAL A 107 -21.54 17.19 23.38
C VAL A 107 -21.38 15.74 22.91
N ALA A 108 -22.45 14.95 22.96
CA ALA A 108 -22.44 13.55 22.55
C ALA A 108 -22.22 13.36 21.04
N ARG A 109 -22.32 14.41 20.22
CA ARG A 109 -22.04 14.36 18.78
C ARG A 109 -20.57 14.61 18.44
N TYR A 110 -19.80 15.20 19.35
CA TYR A 110 -18.38 15.50 19.10
C TYR A 110 -17.52 14.24 19.26
N PHE A 111 -16.57 14.06 18.34
CA PHE A 111 -15.75 12.85 18.25
C PHE A 111 -15.03 12.52 19.57
N HIS A 112 -14.39 13.53 20.19
CA HIS A 112 -13.61 13.37 21.42
C HIS A 112 -14.41 12.83 22.62
N PHE A 113 -15.73 13.05 22.65
CA PHE A 113 -16.60 12.61 23.75
C PHE A 113 -17.37 11.33 23.44
N LYS A 114 -17.17 10.71 22.26
CA LYS A 114 -17.74 9.40 21.96
C LYS A 114 -17.10 8.31 22.83
N PRO A 115 -17.83 7.23 23.14
CA PRO A 115 -17.25 6.05 23.79
C PRO A 115 -15.97 5.58 23.08
N LEU A 116 -15.00 5.10 23.87
CA LEU A 116 -13.68 4.68 23.37
C LEU A 116 -13.76 3.69 22.21
N TRP A 117 -14.67 2.70 22.30
CA TRP A 117 -14.85 1.70 21.24
C TRP A 117 -15.39 2.32 19.94
N GLN A 118 -16.22 3.37 20.00
CA GLN A 118 -16.68 4.09 18.80
C GLN A 118 -15.54 4.87 18.17
N ARG A 119 -14.75 5.59 18.97
CA ARG A 119 -13.56 6.31 18.49
C ARG A 119 -12.57 5.35 17.84
N ALA A 120 -12.33 4.19 18.46
CA ALA A 120 -11.47 3.15 17.91
C ALA A 120 -11.98 2.59 16.58
N ILE A 121 -13.29 2.32 16.44
CA ILE A 121 -13.85 1.87 15.15
C ILE A 121 -13.72 2.94 14.08
N VAL A 122 -14.01 4.21 14.39
CA VAL A 122 -13.88 5.32 13.43
C VAL A 122 -12.44 5.46 12.93
N VAL A 123 -11.46 5.38 13.83
CA VAL A 123 -10.04 5.43 13.47
C VAL A 123 -9.61 4.18 12.69
N ALA A 124 -10.05 2.99 13.07
CA ALA A 124 -9.70 1.77 12.34
C ALA A 124 -10.39 1.67 10.96
N ALA A 125 -11.51 2.38 10.75
CA ALA A 125 -12.30 2.28 9.53
C ALA A 125 -11.54 2.75 8.28
N GLY A 126 -10.66 3.75 8.40
CA GLY A 126 -9.86 4.22 7.26
C GLY A 126 -8.91 3.14 6.74
N PRO A 127 -8.03 2.57 7.57
CA PRO A 127 -7.16 1.48 7.15
C PRO A 127 -7.93 0.24 6.67
N ILE A 128 -9.05 -0.11 7.33
CA ILE A 128 -9.90 -1.23 6.92
C ILE A 128 -10.50 -0.98 5.53
N ALA A 129 -10.94 0.25 5.23
CA ALA A 129 -11.47 0.60 3.91
C ALA A 129 -10.44 0.39 2.79
N ASN A 130 -9.15 0.59 3.06
CA ASN A 130 -8.09 0.25 2.11
C ASN A 130 -7.96 -1.25 1.87
N PHE A 131 -8.01 -2.09 2.91
CA PHE A 131 -8.03 -3.55 2.70
C PHE A 131 -9.26 -3.99 1.91
N VAL A 132 -10.43 -3.41 2.19
CA VAL A 132 -11.66 -3.68 1.44
C VAL A 132 -11.51 -3.26 -0.03
N LEU A 133 -10.92 -2.08 -0.29
CA LEU A 133 -10.61 -1.61 -1.65
C LEU A 133 -9.69 -2.59 -2.38
N ALA A 134 -8.59 -3.01 -1.75
CA ALA A 134 -7.65 -3.95 -2.35
C ALA A 134 -8.34 -5.27 -2.73
N VAL A 135 -9.16 -5.83 -1.83
CA VAL A 135 -9.94 -7.05 -2.12
C VAL A 135 -10.89 -6.81 -3.29
N ALA A 136 -11.63 -5.69 -3.32
CA ALA A 136 -12.55 -5.36 -4.40
C ALA A 136 -11.84 -5.17 -5.75
N LEU A 137 -10.67 -4.52 -5.76
CA LEU A 137 -9.87 -4.33 -6.96
C LEU A 137 -9.30 -5.66 -7.48
N PHE A 138 -8.68 -6.48 -6.63
CA PHE A 138 -8.19 -7.79 -7.06
C PHE A 138 -9.33 -8.71 -7.52
N ALA A 139 -10.45 -8.75 -6.80
CA ALA A 139 -11.60 -9.56 -7.17
C ALA A 139 -12.20 -9.11 -8.50
N SER A 140 -12.35 -7.81 -8.73
CA SER A 140 -12.89 -7.30 -10.00
C SER A 140 -11.97 -7.62 -11.19
N LEU A 141 -10.66 -7.53 -11.01
CA LEU A 141 -9.68 -7.95 -12.03
C LEU A 141 -9.75 -9.45 -12.32
N LEU A 142 -9.80 -10.30 -11.29
CA LEU A 142 -9.92 -11.76 -11.43
C LEU A 142 -11.24 -12.16 -12.10
N LEU A 143 -12.35 -11.51 -11.74
CA LEU A 143 -13.67 -11.78 -12.31
C LEU A 143 -13.71 -11.39 -13.80
N THR A 144 -13.10 -10.26 -14.17
CA THR A 144 -13.19 -9.70 -15.52
C THR A 144 -12.21 -10.37 -16.49
N PHE A 145 -10.96 -10.56 -16.06
CA PHE A 145 -9.87 -11.00 -16.93
C PHE A 145 -9.41 -12.44 -16.65
N GLY A 146 -9.85 -13.04 -15.54
CA GLY A 146 -9.28 -14.29 -15.05
C GLY A 146 -7.82 -14.11 -14.64
N GLN A 147 -7.06 -15.19 -14.72
CA GLN A 147 -5.62 -15.19 -14.51
C GLN A 147 -4.96 -16.09 -15.55
N TYR A 148 -3.92 -15.59 -16.20
CA TYR A 148 -2.99 -16.43 -16.96
C TYR A 148 -1.93 -16.94 -15.99
N VAL A 149 -2.02 -18.22 -15.66
CA VAL A 149 -1.09 -18.89 -14.76
C VAL A 149 -0.06 -19.60 -15.61
N LEU A 150 1.21 -19.28 -15.41
CA LEU A 150 2.32 -20.07 -15.92
C LEU A 150 2.63 -21.15 -14.89
N PRO A 151 2.43 -22.45 -15.17
CA PRO A 151 2.76 -23.53 -14.25
C PRO A 151 4.20 -23.40 -13.78
N ALA A 152 4.46 -23.76 -12.51
CA ALA A 152 5.79 -23.68 -11.92
C ALA A 152 6.72 -24.83 -12.38
N LYS A 153 6.68 -25.14 -13.68
CA LYS A 153 7.46 -26.19 -14.33
C LYS A 153 8.80 -25.62 -14.78
N ILE A 154 9.88 -26.28 -14.37
CA ILE A 154 11.25 -25.85 -14.65
C ILE A 154 11.64 -26.36 -16.04
N ALA A 155 12.00 -25.46 -16.95
CA ALA A 155 12.58 -25.84 -18.24
C ALA A 155 14.08 -26.15 -18.11
N SER A 156 14.80 -25.32 -17.38
CA SER A 156 16.22 -25.51 -17.15
C SER A 156 16.66 -24.83 -15.85
N VAL A 157 17.81 -25.27 -15.36
CA VAL A 157 18.45 -24.72 -14.16
C VAL A 157 19.76 -24.09 -14.59
N GLN A 158 20.01 -22.87 -14.12
CA GLN A 158 21.24 -22.15 -14.44
C GLN A 158 22.45 -22.84 -13.79
N PRO A 159 23.54 -23.11 -14.53
CA PRO A 159 24.75 -23.68 -13.96
C PRO A 159 25.36 -22.79 -12.86
N GLY A 160 25.88 -23.40 -11.79
CA GLY A 160 26.47 -22.73 -10.64
C GLY A 160 25.46 -21.94 -9.79
N SER A 161 24.16 -22.16 -9.97
CA SER A 161 23.10 -21.47 -9.23
C SER A 161 22.75 -22.21 -7.92
N PRO A 162 22.13 -21.52 -6.95
CA PRO A 162 21.60 -22.20 -5.76
C PRO A 162 20.59 -23.30 -6.07
N ALA A 163 19.82 -23.18 -7.15
CA ALA A 163 18.91 -24.23 -7.61
C ALA A 163 19.66 -25.49 -8.06
N GLU A 164 20.77 -25.34 -8.79
CA GLU A 164 21.57 -26.50 -9.21
C GLU A 164 22.17 -27.20 -7.99
N GLN A 165 22.72 -26.44 -7.04
CA GLN A 165 23.31 -26.96 -5.80
C GLN A 165 22.28 -27.70 -4.92
N ALA A 166 21.04 -27.19 -4.89
CA ALA A 166 19.92 -27.83 -4.20
C ALA A 166 19.36 -29.06 -4.93
N GLY A 167 19.82 -29.35 -6.16
CA GLY A 167 19.45 -30.53 -6.91
C GLY A 167 18.14 -30.41 -7.70
N PHE A 168 17.69 -29.19 -8.03
CA PHE A 168 16.61 -28.97 -9.00
C PHE A 168 16.99 -29.50 -10.38
N ARG A 169 16.01 -29.96 -11.15
CA ARG A 169 16.20 -30.50 -12.50
C ARG A 169 15.16 -29.95 -13.46
N ALA A 170 15.51 -29.97 -14.74
CA ALA A 170 14.54 -29.74 -15.81
C ALA A 170 13.40 -30.76 -15.72
N GLY A 171 12.16 -30.29 -15.88
CA GLY A 171 10.94 -31.08 -15.78
C GLY A 171 10.30 -31.10 -14.39
N ASP A 172 11.00 -30.64 -13.35
CA ASP A 172 10.42 -30.50 -12.00
C ASP A 172 9.25 -29.53 -12.02
N LEU A 173 8.16 -29.89 -11.33
CA LEU A 173 7.02 -29.00 -11.09
C LEU A 173 7.02 -28.58 -9.62
N ILE A 174 7.20 -27.30 -9.33
CA ILE A 174 7.17 -26.79 -7.95
C ILE A 174 5.71 -26.70 -7.50
N VAL A 175 5.36 -27.44 -6.44
CA VAL A 175 4.00 -27.49 -5.89
C VAL A 175 3.87 -26.79 -4.54
N GLU A 176 4.99 -26.62 -3.82
CA GLU A 176 5.03 -25.93 -2.54
C GLU A 176 6.37 -25.21 -2.34
N ALA A 177 6.34 -24.08 -1.62
CA ALA A 177 7.52 -23.41 -1.08
C ALA A 177 7.24 -22.95 0.36
N ASP A 178 7.99 -23.49 1.32
CA ASP A 178 7.93 -23.17 2.75
C ASP A 178 6.51 -23.28 3.34
N GLY A 179 5.83 -24.39 3.12
CA GLY A 179 4.46 -24.62 3.58
C GLY A 179 3.39 -23.92 2.73
N ARG A 180 3.77 -23.12 1.73
CA ARG A 180 2.83 -22.40 0.85
C ARG A 180 2.64 -23.13 -0.47
N ARG A 181 1.40 -23.51 -0.76
CA ARG A 181 1.04 -24.13 -2.04
C ARG A 181 1.28 -23.15 -3.19
N ILE A 182 1.99 -23.61 -4.20
CA ILE A 182 2.33 -22.85 -5.41
C ILE A 182 1.39 -23.23 -6.53
N ARG A 183 0.76 -22.23 -7.16
CA ARG A 183 -0.08 -22.44 -8.35
C ARG A 183 0.65 -22.11 -9.64
N GLY A 184 1.60 -21.18 -9.58
CA GLY A 184 2.30 -20.67 -10.75
C GLY A 184 3.72 -20.22 -10.43
N PHE A 185 4.51 -20.05 -11.48
CA PHE A 185 5.90 -19.65 -11.37
C PHE A 185 6.07 -18.21 -10.85
N ASP A 186 5.07 -17.35 -11.01
CA ASP A 186 5.03 -16.00 -10.45
C ASP A 186 5.08 -16.01 -8.92
N GLU A 187 4.39 -16.96 -8.28
CA GLU A 187 4.40 -17.14 -6.82
C GLU A 187 5.77 -17.63 -6.33
N VAL A 188 6.45 -18.50 -7.10
CA VAL A 188 7.83 -18.90 -6.81
C VAL A 188 8.76 -17.70 -6.88
N ALA A 189 8.63 -16.87 -7.92
CA ALA A 189 9.44 -15.68 -8.09
C ALA A 189 9.23 -14.67 -6.95
N GLU A 190 7.99 -14.44 -6.51
CA GLU A 190 7.67 -13.55 -5.39
C GLU A 190 8.37 -14.01 -4.10
N ILE A 191 8.28 -15.31 -3.77
CA ILE A 191 8.90 -15.89 -2.57
C ILE A 191 10.43 -15.78 -2.64
N VAL A 192 11.02 -16.18 -3.78
CA VAL A 192 12.48 -16.19 -3.97
C VAL A 192 13.06 -14.76 -3.89
N GLN A 193 12.38 -13.77 -4.46
CA GLN A 193 12.87 -12.38 -4.53
C GLN A 193 13.09 -11.74 -3.15
N VAL A 194 12.21 -12.02 -2.19
CA VAL A 194 12.30 -11.42 -0.85
C VAL A 194 13.11 -12.26 0.15
N ARG A 195 13.52 -13.49 -0.22
CA ARG A 195 14.17 -14.48 0.65
C ARG A 195 15.65 -14.75 0.36
N ALA A 196 16.37 -13.76 -0.17
CA ALA A 196 17.83 -13.87 -0.30
C ALA A 196 18.52 -14.22 1.03
N ASN A 197 19.47 -15.15 1.00
CA ASN A 197 20.22 -15.73 2.11
C ASN A 197 19.35 -16.45 3.17
N VAL A 198 18.12 -16.83 2.84
CA VAL A 198 17.24 -17.60 3.72
C VAL A 198 16.99 -18.98 3.11
N PRO A 199 17.40 -20.08 3.74
CA PRO A 199 17.05 -21.42 3.29
C PRO A 199 15.53 -21.55 3.14
N THR A 200 15.10 -22.01 1.98
CA THR A 200 13.69 -22.18 1.65
C THR A 200 13.48 -23.61 1.20
N ALA A 201 12.57 -24.32 1.86
CA ALA A 201 12.17 -25.66 1.47
C ALA A 201 11.20 -25.57 0.29
N PHE A 202 11.46 -26.32 -0.77
CA PHE A 202 10.59 -26.45 -1.93
C PHE A 202 10.15 -27.90 -2.07
N VAL A 203 8.87 -28.12 -2.34
CA VAL A 203 8.37 -29.44 -2.74
C VAL A 203 8.20 -29.42 -4.24
N VAL A 204 8.90 -30.33 -4.92
CA VAL A 204 8.82 -30.52 -6.37
C VAL A 204 8.27 -31.89 -6.70
N GLN A 205 7.39 -31.94 -7.69
CA GLN A 205 6.94 -33.19 -8.28
C GLN A 205 7.92 -33.59 -9.38
N ARG A 206 8.62 -34.70 -9.18
CA ARG A 206 9.58 -35.28 -10.14
C ARG A 206 9.22 -36.73 -10.40
N SER A 207 8.94 -37.06 -11.65
CA SER A 207 8.52 -38.43 -12.05
C SER A 207 7.33 -38.96 -11.25
N GLY A 208 6.42 -38.08 -10.83
CA GLY A 208 5.21 -38.42 -10.08
C GLY A 208 5.37 -38.53 -8.56
N ALA A 209 6.59 -38.38 -8.02
CA ALA A 209 6.85 -38.36 -6.57
C ALA A 209 7.15 -36.93 -6.08
N ASP A 210 6.73 -36.64 -4.85
CA ASP A 210 7.06 -35.38 -4.18
C ASP A 210 8.46 -35.48 -3.56
N ILE A 211 9.33 -34.55 -3.94
CA ILE A 211 10.70 -34.44 -3.45
C ILE A 211 10.86 -33.08 -2.79
N THR A 212 11.28 -33.08 -1.53
CA THR A 212 11.65 -31.85 -0.82
C THR A 212 13.10 -31.49 -1.12
N LEU A 213 13.32 -30.28 -1.63
CA LEU A 213 14.63 -29.69 -1.90
C LEU A 213 14.79 -28.44 -1.05
N GLU A 214 15.90 -28.31 -0.33
CA GLU A 214 16.22 -27.08 0.40
C GLU A 214 17.18 -26.24 -0.43
N ALA A 215 16.80 -24.98 -0.67
CA ALA A 215 17.61 -24.09 -1.48
C ALA A 215 17.64 -22.68 -0.90
N THR A 216 18.81 -22.03 -0.97
CA THR A 216 19.02 -20.69 -0.43
C THR A 216 19.18 -19.69 -1.57
N PRO A 217 18.18 -18.83 -1.85
CA PRO A 217 18.33 -17.77 -2.84
C PRO A 217 19.51 -16.87 -2.52
N ARG A 218 20.24 -16.41 -3.54
CA ARG A 218 21.36 -15.46 -3.36
C ARG A 218 20.96 -14.06 -3.83
N TRP A 219 21.58 -13.03 -3.25
CA TRP A 219 21.44 -11.67 -3.75
C TRP A 219 22.03 -11.55 -5.16
N VAL A 220 21.25 -10.98 -6.08
CA VAL A 220 21.71 -10.60 -7.41
C VAL A 220 21.16 -9.22 -7.74
N GLU A 221 21.98 -8.38 -8.38
CA GLU A 221 21.53 -7.13 -8.95
C GLU A 221 20.83 -7.40 -10.28
N ARG A 222 19.57 -6.96 -10.39
CA ARG A 222 18.79 -7.07 -11.61
C ARG A 222 18.26 -5.70 -12.00
N THR A 223 18.41 -5.36 -13.28
CA THR A 223 17.80 -4.16 -13.86
C THR A 223 16.43 -4.54 -14.40
N ASP A 224 15.38 -4.01 -13.77
CA ASP A 224 14.00 -4.13 -14.20
C ASP A 224 13.58 -2.90 -15.04
N SER A 225 12.81 -3.13 -16.11
CA SER A 225 12.35 -2.05 -17.00
C SER A 225 11.43 -1.06 -16.27
N VAL A 226 10.65 -1.53 -15.29
CA VAL A 226 9.71 -0.75 -14.48
C VAL A 226 10.40 -0.25 -13.20
N ALA A 227 10.88 -1.16 -12.36
CA ALA A 227 11.37 -0.87 -11.02
C ALA A 227 12.82 -0.34 -10.94
N GLY A 228 13.58 -0.38 -12.05
CA GLY A 228 14.99 0.02 -12.10
C GLY A 228 15.94 -1.08 -11.60
N THR A 229 17.21 -0.72 -11.34
CA THR A 229 18.18 -1.68 -10.78
C THR A 229 17.89 -1.90 -9.29
N ARG A 230 17.60 -3.14 -8.91
CA ARG A 230 17.37 -3.54 -7.52
C ARG A 230 18.11 -4.83 -7.19
N ARG A 231 18.47 -5.00 -5.93
CA ARG A 231 18.96 -6.28 -5.41
C ARG A 231 17.75 -7.13 -5.03
N GLN A 232 17.72 -8.36 -5.52
CA GLN A 232 16.67 -9.33 -5.19
C GLN A 232 17.26 -10.73 -5.04
N GLY A 233 16.55 -11.60 -4.33
CA GLY A 233 16.89 -13.01 -4.27
C GLY A 233 16.68 -13.70 -5.61
N MET A 234 17.61 -14.59 -5.98
CA MET A 234 17.55 -15.40 -7.19
C MET A 234 18.00 -16.83 -6.87
N LEU A 235 17.27 -17.80 -7.43
CA LEU A 235 17.59 -19.22 -7.31
C LEU A 235 18.24 -19.80 -8.57
N GLY A 236 18.01 -19.19 -9.74
CA GLY A 236 18.53 -19.68 -11.03
C GLY A 236 17.61 -20.67 -11.74
N LEU A 237 16.31 -20.65 -11.44
CA LEU A 237 15.29 -21.44 -12.14
C LEU A 237 14.82 -20.71 -13.40
N ILE A 238 14.76 -21.42 -14.52
CA ILE A 238 14.21 -20.91 -15.78
C ILE A 238 12.89 -21.64 -16.04
N PRO A 239 11.75 -20.93 -16.08
CA PRO A 239 10.46 -21.56 -16.31
C PRO A 239 10.33 -22.07 -17.75
N ALA A 240 9.55 -23.14 -17.93
CA ALA A 240 9.05 -23.52 -19.25
C ALA A 240 8.08 -22.43 -19.74
N GLN A 241 8.40 -21.80 -20.88
CA GLN A 241 7.62 -20.71 -21.47
C GLN A 241 7.29 -21.03 -22.94
N THR A 242 6.62 -22.15 -23.20
CA THR A 242 5.93 -22.31 -24.49
C THR A 242 4.55 -21.66 -24.42
N ARG A 243 4.06 -21.12 -25.56
CA ARG A 243 2.76 -20.42 -25.62
C ARG A 243 1.59 -21.28 -25.13
N ASP A 244 1.72 -22.59 -25.21
CA ASP A 244 0.73 -23.57 -24.78
C ASP A 244 0.80 -23.90 -23.27
N ASP A 245 1.83 -23.43 -22.56
CA ASP A 245 1.98 -23.68 -21.11
C ASP A 245 1.10 -22.75 -20.27
N PHE A 246 0.57 -21.65 -20.82
CA PHE A 246 -0.27 -20.72 -20.05
C PHE A 246 -1.68 -21.26 -19.89
N GLU A 247 -2.08 -21.48 -18.64
CA GLU A 247 -3.44 -21.86 -18.31
C GLU A 247 -4.27 -20.61 -18.00
N HIS A 248 -5.36 -20.39 -18.76
CA HIS A 248 -6.31 -19.33 -18.46
C HIS A 248 -7.32 -19.82 -17.42
N VAL A 249 -7.13 -19.41 -16.18
CA VAL A 249 -8.03 -19.73 -15.08
C VAL A 249 -9.12 -18.66 -15.02
N ARG A 250 -10.38 -19.08 -15.19
CA ARG A 250 -11.56 -18.23 -15.00
C ARG A 250 -12.08 -18.37 -13.58
N TYR A 251 -12.52 -17.25 -13.01
CA TYR A 251 -13.04 -17.17 -11.65
C TYR A 251 -14.53 -16.86 -11.70
N ASN A 252 -15.34 -17.61 -10.94
CA ASN A 252 -16.70 -17.19 -10.65
C ASN A 252 -16.71 -16.05 -9.59
N PRO A 253 -17.85 -15.38 -9.32
CA PRO A 253 -17.88 -14.26 -8.38
C PRO A 253 -17.38 -14.59 -6.96
N VAL A 254 -17.66 -15.79 -6.46
CA VAL A 254 -17.23 -16.22 -5.11
C VAL A 254 -15.74 -16.51 -5.11
N GLU A 255 -15.26 -17.24 -6.11
CA GLU A 255 -13.82 -17.53 -6.30
C GLU A 255 -13.02 -16.25 -6.51
N ALA A 256 -13.55 -15.26 -7.23
CA ALA A 256 -12.89 -13.98 -7.46
C ALA A 256 -12.73 -13.19 -6.15
N VAL A 257 -13.77 -13.15 -5.31
CA VAL A 257 -13.67 -12.53 -3.97
C VAL A 257 -12.69 -13.28 -3.09
N ALA A 258 -12.76 -14.62 -3.05
CA ALA A 258 -11.83 -15.44 -2.29
C ALA A 258 -10.37 -15.24 -2.78
N GLY A 259 -10.16 -15.17 -4.10
CA GLY A 259 -8.87 -14.86 -4.72
C GLY A 259 -8.38 -13.46 -4.39
N GLY A 260 -9.29 -12.46 -4.36
CA GLY A 260 -8.99 -11.10 -3.92
C GLY A 260 -8.53 -11.04 -2.47
N VAL A 261 -9.22 -11.74 -1.56
CA VAL A 261 -8.81 -11.90 -0.15
C VAL A 261 -7.45 -12.58 -0.05
N GLN A 262 -7.25 -13.69 -0.77
CA GLN A 262 -5.98 -14.41 -0.76
C GLN A 262 -4.81 -13.54 -1.24
N ARG A 263 -5.02 -12.75 -2.29
CA ARG A 263 -3.99 -11.87 -2.86
C ARG A 263 -3.68 -10.68 -1.96
N THR A 264 -4.70 -10.09 -1.34
CA THR A 264 -4.53 -9.08 -0.29
C THR A 264 -3.74 -9.63 0.89
N TRP A 265 -4.07 -10.83 1.37
CA TRP A 265 -3.37 -11.48 2.48
C TRP A 265 -1.91 -11.76 2.15
N ARG A 266 -1.63 -12.32 0.96
CA ARG A 266 -0.26 -12.57 0.49
C ARG A 266 0.54 -11.29 0.38
N THR A 267 -0.05 -10.24 -0.19
CA THR A 267 0.59 -8.91 -0.30
C THR A 267 0.95 -8.37 1.08
N LEU A 268 0.04 -8.48 2.04
CA LEU A 268 0.27 -8.07 3.43
C LEU A 268 1.41 -8.89 4.07
N GLU A 269 1.36 -10.21 3.94
CA GLU A 269 2.39 -11.11 4.48
C GLU A 269 3.78 -10.81 3.89
N THR A 270 3.88 -10.63 2.58
CA THR A 270 5.12 -10.25 1.89
C THR A 270 5.62 -8.88 2.36
N THR A 271 4.71 -7.91 2.54
CA THR A 271 5.04 -6.56 3.05
C THR A 271 5.58 -6.61 4.48
N VAL A 272 4.91 -7.32 5.37
CA VAL A 272 5.33 -7.51 6.78
C VAL A 272 6.68 -8.22 6.85
N TYR A 273 6.85 -9.29 6.07
CA TYR A 273 8.10 -10.04 6.00
C TYR A 273 9.25 -9.14 5.55
N TYR A 274 9.07 -8.41 4.45
CA TYR A 274 10.09 -7.53 3.90
C TYR A 274 10.45 -6.38 4.85
N LEU A 275 9.46 -5.77 5.51
CA LEU A 275 9.68 -4.73 6.52
C LEU A 275 10.46 -5.29 7.73
N GLY A 276 10.12 -6.49 8.22
CA GLY A 276 10.85 -7.14 9.30
C GLY A 276 12.31 -7.42 8.96
N ARG A 277 12.60 -7.83 7.71
CA ARG A 277 13.97 -8.01 7.22
C ARG A 277 14.76 -6.71 7.09
N MET A 278 14.07 -5.62 6.78
CA MET A 278 14.68 -4.30 6.72
C MET A 278 15.05 -3.79 8.12
N ILE A 279 14.16 -3.95 9.09
CA ILE A 279 14.41 -3.57 10.49
C ILE A 279 15.54 -4.40 11.10
N THR A 280 15.65 -5.68 10.73
CA THR A 280 16.76 -6.57 11.18
C THR A 280 18.07 -6.37 10.40
N GLY A 281 18.12 -5.42 9.45
CA GLY A 281 19.33 -5.08 8.68
C GLY A 281 19.71 -6.10 7.59
N GLN A 282 18.82 -7.06 7.28
CA GLN A 282 19.06 -8.06 6.24
C GLN A 282 18.73 -7.55 4.84
N VAL A 283 17.88 -6.53 4.75
CA VAL A 283 17.49 -5.83 3.53
C VAL A 283 17.86 -4.37 3.68
N SER A 284 18.49 -3.82 2.65
CA SER A 284 18.96 -2.44 2.68
C SER A 284 17.78 -1.45 2.50
N PRO A 285 17.69 -0.39 3.33
CA PRO A 285 16.62 0.60 3.26
C PRO A 285 16.61 1.46 1.99
N ASP A 286 17.69 1.45 1.21
CA ASP A 286 17.81 2.10 -0.11
C ASP A 286 16.85 1.52 -1.16
N GLN A 287 16.11 0.46 -0.83
CA GLN A 287 15.05 -0.08 -1.68
C GLN A 287 13.68 0.55 -1.42
N LEU A 288 13.52 1.33 -0.35
CA LEU A 288 12.29 2.09 -0.09
C LEU A 288 12.13 3.19 -1.13
N SER A 289 11.05 3.12 -1.90
CA SER A 289 10.65 4.17 -2.83
C SER A 289 9.88 5.26 -2.08
N GLY A 290 10.33 6.51 -2.22
CA GLY A 290 9.59 7.67 -1.75
C GLY A 290 8.49 8.09 -2.75
N PRO A 291 7.90 9.29 -2.56
CA PRO A 291 6.84 9.80 -3.43
C PRO A 291 7.27 9.92 -4.90
N LEU A 292 8.54 10.27 -5.16
CA LEU A 292 9.07 10.40 -6.53
C LEU A 292 9.25 9.02 -7.18
N GLY A 293 9.70 8.04 -6.40
CA GLY A 293 9.82 6.64 -6.82
C GLY A 293 8.46 6.05 -7.18
N ILE A 294 7.44 6.27 -6.34
CA ILE A 294 6.06 5.84 -6.62
C ILE A 294 5.54 6.51 -7.90
N ALA A 295 5.76 7.82 -8.07
CA ALA A 295 5.31 8.51 -9.29
C ALA A 295 5.94 7.94 -10.57
N ARG A 296 7.25 7.61 -10.51
CA ARG A 296 7.94 6.95 -11.62
C ARG A 296 7.36 5.56 -11.91
N ILE A 297 7.12 4.76 -10.87
CA ILE A 297 6.56 3.41 -11.02
C ILE A 297 5.15 3.50 -11.61
N SER A 298 4.29 4.39 -11.10
CA SER A 298 2.94 4.60 -11.63
C SER A 298 2.95 4.95 -13.11
N GLY A 299 3.82 5.87 -13.54
CA GLY A 299 3.91 6.22 -14.96
C GLY A 299 4.41 5.07 -15.85
N LYS A 300 5.40 4.30 -15.39
CA LYS A 300 5.87 3.13 -16.14
C LYS A 300 4.86 1.99 -16.18
N VAL A 301 4.10 1.79 -15.11
CA VAL A 301 3.00 0.81 -15.06
C VAL A 301 1.88 1.19 -16.03
N ALA A 302 1.54 2.48 -16.11
CA ALA A 302 0.62 3.01 -17.10
C ALA A 302 1.14 2.79 -18.53
N GLN A 303 2.41 3.15 -18.80
CA GLN A 303 3.05 2.95 -20.09
C GLN A 303 3.05 1.47 -20.51
N ALA A 304 3.44 0.56 -19.62
CA ALA A 304 3.41 -0.88 -19.87
C ALA A 304 1.99 -1.40 -20.16
N GLY A 305 0.95 -0.77 -19.60
CA GLY A 305 -0.44 -1.09 -19.91
C GLY A 305 -0.90 -0.56 -21.28
N ALA A 306 -0.29 0.52 -21.77
CA ALA A 306 -0.56 1.07 -23.09
C ALA A 306 0.24 0.37 -24.21
N GLU A 307 1.31 -0.35 -23.87
CA GLU A 307 2.17 -1.02 -24.85
C GLU A 307 1.41 -2.06 -25.67
N GLY A 308 1.55 -2.00 -27.00
CA GLY A 308 0.92 -2.95 -27.93
C GLY A 308 -0.58 -2.73 -28.18
N ALA A 309 -1.18 -1.69 -27.61
CA ALA A 309 -2.58 -1.37 -27.85
C ALA A 309 -2.83 -0.88 -29.30
N PRO A 310 -3.93 -1.32 -29.95
CA PRO A 310 -4.22 -0.98 -31.34
C PRO A 310 -4.70 0.47 -31.54
N ASP A 311 -5.29 1.07 -30.50
CA ASP A 311 -5.90 2.39 -30.55
C ASP A 311 -5.82 3.11 -29.18
N VAL A 312 -6.21 4.39 -29.15
CA VAL A 312 -6.20 5.21 -27.93
C VAL A 312 -7.14 4.64 -26.86
N GLY A 313 -8.27 4.05 -27.25
CA GLY A 313 -9.18 3.39 -26.32
C GLY A 313 -8.52 2.20 -25.64
N GLY A 314 -7.86 1.33 -26.40
CA GLY A 314 -7.06 0.22 -25.88
C GLY A 314 -5.94 0.68 -24.95
N MET A 315 -5.24 1.77 -25.28
CA MET A 315 -4.20 2.34 -24.42
C MET A 315 -4.74 2.77 -23.06
N ILE A 316 -5.88 3.47 -23.04
CA ILE A 316 -6.52 3.94 -21.81
C ILE A 316 -6.97 2.74 -20.97
N LEU A 317 -7.60 1.74 -21.59
CA LEU A 317 -8.07 0.56 -20.89
C LEU A 317 -6.91 -0.24 -20.29
N GLY A 318 -5.89 -0.57 -21.07
CA GLY A 318 -4.73 -1.33 -20.58
C GLY A 318 -3.95 -0.58 -19.50
N SER A 319 -3.75 0.74 -19.66
CA SER A 319 -3.18 1.59 -18.60
C SER A 319 -4.02 1.54 -17.32
N SER A 320 -5.35 1.65 -17.46
CA SER A 320 -6.27 1.65 -16.32
C SER A 320 -6.23 0.31 -15.57
N VAL A 321 -6.23 -0.82 -16.27
CA VAL A 321 -6.14 -2.16 -15.67
C VAL A 321 -4.87 -2.29 -14.83
N ASN A 322 -3.72 -1.91 -15.39
CA ASN A 322 -2.44 -1.94 -14.69
C ASN A 322 -2.39 -0.97 -13.49
N LEU A 323 -2.97 0.22 -13.63
CA LEU A 323 -3.05 1.19 -12.53
C LEU A 323 -4.01 0.74 -11.42
N LEU A 324 -5.11 0.06 -11.73
CA LEU A 324 -5.99 -0.55 -10.73
C LEU A 324 -5.26 -1.66 -9.97
N GLN A 325 -4.45 -2.46 -10.65
CA GLN A 325 -3.60 -3.46 -10.00
C GLN A 325 -2.58 -2.80 -9.07
N LEU A 326 -1.91 -1.73 -9.52
CA LEU A 326 -1.00 -0.95 -8.67
C LEU A 326 -1.74 -0.32 -7.48
N ALA A 327 -2.93 0.23 -7.70
CA ALA A 327 -3.75 0.81 -6.65
C ALA A 327 -4.15 -0.24 -5.60
N ALA A 328 -4.44 -1.48 -6.00
CA ALA A 328 -4.68 -2.57 -5.05
C ALA A 328 -3.46 -2.84 -4.17
N PHE A 329 -2.27 -2.98 -4.75
CA PHE A 329 -1.02 -3.17 -3.99
C PHE A 329 -0.72 -2.00 -3.05
N VAL A 330 -0.82 -0.76 -3.56
CA VAL A 330 -0.59 0.46 -2.77
C VAL A 330 -1.62 0.59 -1.66
N SER A 331 -2.87 0.19 -1.89
CA SER A 331 -3.93 0.23 -0.88
C SER A 331 -3.63 -0.71 0.29
N VAL A 332 -3.18 -1.94 0.03
CA VAL A 332 -2.72 -2.86 1.11
C VAL A 332 -1.59 -2.22 1.91
N SER A 333 -0.58 -1.68 1.24
CA SER A 333 0.56 -1.04 1.89
C SER A 333 0.17 0.17 2.74
N ILE A 334 -0.65 1.09 2.21
CA ILE A 334 -1.09 2.28 2.95
C ILE A 334 -2.00 1.88 4.13
N GLY A 335 -2.93 0.95 3.92
CA GLY A 335 -3.77 0.41 5.00
C GLY A 335 -2.93 -0.22 6.12
N PHE A 336 -1.94 -1.04 5.77
CA PHE A 336 -1.03 -1.63 6.75
C PHE A 336 -0.17 -0.57 7.48
N MET A 337 0.45 0.35 6.73
CA MET A 337 1.32 1.38 7.31
C MET A 337 0.53 2.28 8.28
N ASN A 338 -0.71 2.65 7.95
CA ASN A 338 -1.56 3.44 8.84
C ASN A 338 -2.01 2.68 10.10
N LEU A 339 -1.96 1.35 10.12
CA LEU A 339 -2.20 0.56 11.34
C LEU A 339 -0.96 0.40 12.23
N LEU A 340 0.22 0.82 11.78
CA LEU A 340 1.42 0.74 12.61
C LEU A 340 1.27 1.64 13.86
N PRO A 341 1.83 1.23 15.02
CA PRO A 341 1.74 1.96 16.27
C PRO A 341 2.70 3.18 16.29
N ILE A 342 2.64 4.00 15.25
CA ILE A 342 3.45 5.20 15.07
C ILE A 342 2.55 6.41 15.38
N PRO A 343 2.90 7.25 16.37
CA PRO A 343 2.17 8.49 16.62
C PRO A 343 2.07 9.34 15.34
N VAL A 344 0.97 10.05 15.13
CA VAL A 344 0.55 10.72 13.85
C VAL A 344 -0.26 9.82 12.90
N LEU A 345 -0.04 8.50 12.90
CA LEU A 345 -0.87 7.57 12.12
C LEU A 345 -2.10 7.11 12.91
N ASP A 346 -3.06 6.48 12.23
CA ASP A 346 -4.28 5.94 12.85
C ASP A 346 -3.94 4.90 13.93
N GLY A 347 -2.99 4.01 13.65
CA GLY A 347 -2.50 3.01 14.59
C GLY A 347 -1.88 3.61 15.86
N GLY A 348 -1.33 4.83 15.78
CA GLY A 348 -0.91 5.59 16.96
C GLY A 348 -2.08 6.00 17.86
N HIS A 349 -3.19 6.45 17.26
CA HIS A 349 -4.42 6.74 18.01
C HIS A 349 -5.02 5.46 18.61
N LEU A 350 -5.04 4.37 17.85
CA LEU A 350 -5.48 3.06 18.35
C LEU A 350 -4.61 2.58 19.53
N LEU A 351 -3.30 2.82 19.49
CA LEU A 351 -2.40 2.52 20.61
C LEU A 351 -2.76 3.34 21.86
N PHE A 352 -3.03 4.64 21.71
CA PHE A 352 -3.46 5.48 22.83
C PHE A 352 -4.82 5.04 23.38
N TYR A 353 -5.75 4.64 22.53
CA TYR A 353 -7.04 4.09 22.96
C TYR A 353 -6.89 2.74 23.65
N ALA A 354 -6.01 1.86 23.18
CA ALA A 354 -5.70 0.60 23.85
C ALA A 354 -5.12 0.85 25.25
N TYR A 355 -4.22 1.84 25.38
CA TYR A 355 -3.74 2.27 26.70
C TYR A 355 -4.87 2.78 27.59
N GLU A 356 -5.74 3.67 27.09
CA GLU A 356 -6.88 4.22 27.83
C GLU A 356 -7.84 3.12 28.31
N ALA A 357 -8.10 2.10 27.48
CA ALA A 357 -8.95 0.96 27.83
C ALA A 357 -8.40 0.17 29.02
N VAL A 358 -7.08 -0.04 29.06
CA VAL A 358 -6.40 -0.81 30.12
C VAL A 358 -6.20 0.04 31.38
N ALA A 359 -5.69 1.26 31.22
CA ALA A 359 -5.39 2.17 32.31
C ALA A 359 -6.64 2.83 32.91
N ARG A 360 -7.79 2.74 32.23
CA ARG A 360 -9.06 3.40 32.55
C ARG A 360 -8.93 4.92 32.73
N ARG A 361 -7.89 5.51 32.16
CA ARG A 361 -7.62 6.95 32.15
C ARG A 361 -6.90 7.32 30.86
N PRO A 362 -7.17 8.51 30.28
CA PRO A 362 -6.47 8.96 29.10
C PRO A 362 -4.99 9.19 29.40
N LEU A 363 -4.14 9.02 28.37
CA LEU A 363 -2.72 9.33 28.48
C LEU A 363 -2.55 10.83 28.71
N ALA A 364 -1.64 11.24 29.60
CA ALA A 364 -1.40 12.67 29.86
C ALA A 364 -1.06 13.41 28.56
N ALA A 365 -1.66 14.58 28.33
CA ALA A 365 -1.52 15.29 27.05
C ALA A 365 -0.07 15.64 26.71
N ARG A 366 0.76 15.91 27.73
CA ARG A 366 2.21 16.10 27.54
C ARG A 366 2.87 14.89 26.88
N ILE A 367 2.48 13.68 27.27
CA ILE A 367 3.01 12.43 26.71
C ILE A 367 2.45 12.21 25.31
N GLN A 368 1.15 12.45 25.09
CA GLN A 368 0.55 12.37 23.75
C GLN A 368 1.25 13.33 22.79
N ALA A 369 1.34 14.62 23.14
CA ALA A 369 2.00 15.65 22.35
C ALA A 369 3.48 15.34 22.08
N ALA A 370 4.22 14.81 23.06
CA ALA A 370 5.58 14.33 22.84
C ALA A 370 5.60 13.17 21.83
N GLY A 371 4.68 12.21 21.97
CA GLY A 371 4.46 11.13 21.02
C GLY A 371 4.26 11.65 19.60
N TYR A 372 3.30 12.55 19.37
CA TYR A 372 3.05 13.14 18.04
C TYR A 372 4.27 13.88 17.48
N ARG A 373 5.02 14.62 18.30
CA ARG A 373 6.24 15.31 17.83
C ARG A 373 7.30 14.31 17.38
N VAL A 374 7.52 13.25 18.15
CA VAL A 374 8.46 12.17 17.79
C VAL A 374 7.99 11.45 16.53
N GLY A 375 6.70 11.09 16.47
CA GLY A 375 6.11 10.46 15.29
C GLY A 375 6.21 11.31 14.03
N LEU A 376 5.94 12.62 14.15
CA LEU A 376 6.06 13.58 13.05
C LEU A 376 7.53 13.72 12.61
N ALA A 377 8.47 13.82 13.55
CA ALA A 377 9.89 13.90 13.24
C ALA A 377 10.39 12.63 12.53
N LEU A 378 9.94 11.45 12.97
CA LEU A 378 10.24 10.16 12.32
C LEU A 378 9.65 10.09 10.92
N LEU A 379 8.38 10.48 10.75
CA LEU A 379 7.70 10.48 9.45
C LEU A 379 8.40 11.43 8.47
N LEU A 380 8.66 12.67 8.88
CA LEU A 380 9.37 13.65 8.06
C LEU A 380 10.81 13.20 7.75
N GLY A 381 11.50 12.62 8.73
CA GLY A 381 12.84 12.06 8.53
C GLY A 381 12.84 10.92 7.50
N LEU A 382 11.87 10.00 7.59
CA LEU A 382 11.70 8.92 6.62
C LEU A 382 11.34 9.45 5.23
N MET A 383 10.45 10.44 5.14
CA MET A 383 10.10 11.08 3.87
C MET A 383 11.30 11.76 3.22
N LEU A 384 12.11 12.49 3.99
CA LEU A 384 13.35 13.11 3.52
C LEU A 384 14.36 12.06 3.06
N PHE A 385 14.55 11.01 3.84
CA PHE A 385 15.43 9.89 3.49
C PHE A 385 14.98 9.19 2.21
N ALA A 386 13.70 8.84 2.10
CA ALA A 386 13.14 8.17 0.93
C ALA A 386 13.20 9.06 -0.32
N THR A 387 12.91 10.36 -0.18
CA THR A 387 13.04 11.32 -1.28
C THR A 387 14.50 11.48 -1.71
N TRP A 388 15.44 11.53 -0.75
CA TRP A 388 16.87 11.56 -1.05
C TRP A 388 17.31 10.31 -1.81
N ASN A 389 16.86 9.14 -1.35
CA ASN A 389 17.10 7.86 -2.01
C ASN A 389 16.55 7.83 -3.44
N ASP A 390 15.32 8.31 -3.64
CA ASP A 390 14.72 8.44 -4.97
C ASP A 390 15.59 9.33 -5.88
N LEU A 391 16.07 10.48 -5.39
CA LEU A 391 16.92 11.39 -6.18
C LEU A 391 18.23 10.73 -6.61
N GLN A 392 18.83 9.91 -5.74
CA GLN A 392 20.02 9.13 -6.07
C GLN A 392 19.72 8.09 -7.15
N GLN A 393 18.63 7.33 -7.01
CA GLN A 393 18.20 6.33 -7.99
C GLN A 393 17.82 6.95 -9.34
N LEU A 394 17.26 8.16 -9.33
CA LEU A 394 16.88 8.92 -10.52
C LEU A 394 18.08 9.56 -11.22
N ARG A 395 19.30 9.49 -10.64
CA ARG A 395 20.52 10.11 -11.17
C ARG A 395 20.37 11.60 -11.52
N VAL A 396 19.48 12.32 -10.83
CA VAL A 396 19.17 13.74 -11.10
C VAL A 396 20.44 14.60 -11.07
N PHE A 397 21.35 14.28 -10.15
CA PHE A 397 22.63 14.99 -10.01
C PHE A 397 23.61 14.75 -11.16
N LYS A 398 23.55 13.63 -11.88
CA LYS A 398 24.35 13.42 -13.11
C LYS A 398 23.80 14.26 -14.28
N ILE A 399 22.49 14.46 -14.31
CA ILE A 399 21.84 15.29 -15.33
C ILE A 399 22.16 16.77 -15.07
N LEU A 400 22.05 17.24 -13.82
CA LEU A 400 22.40 18.62 -13.47
C LEU A 400 23.91 18.90 -13.65
N GLY A 401 24.78 17.98 -13.27
CA GLY A 401 26.24 18.13 -13.47
C GLY A 401 26.66 18.26 -14.93
N GLY A 402 25.91 17.65 -15.87
CA GLY A 402 26.14 17.79 -17.31
C GLY A 402 25.43 18.98 -17.98
N VAL A 403 24.59 19.71 -17.24
CA VAL A 403 23.95 20.96 -17.72
C VAL A 403 24.76 22.20 -17.30
N PHE A 404 25.58 22.07 -16.25
CA PHE A 404 26.49 23.12 -15.77
C PHE A 404 27.97 22.89 -16.17
N SER A 405 28.28 21.85 -16.94
CA SER A 405 29.57 21.67 -17.66
C SER A 405 29.34 21.85 -19.14
#